data_AF-A0A2K4FBG0-F1
#
_entry.id   AF-A0A2K4FBG0-F1
#
_cell.length_a   1.000
_cell.length_b   1.000
_cell.length_c   1.000
_cell.angle_alpha   90.00
_cell.angle_beta   90.00
_cell.angle_gamma   90.00
#
_symmetry.space_group_name_H-M   'P 1'
#
loop_
_entity.id
_entity.type
_entity.pdbx_description
1 polymer ?
#
loop_
_entity_poly.entity_id
_entity_poly.type
_entity_poly.pdbx_seq_one_letter_code
_entity_poly.pdbx_strand_id
1 'polypeptide(L)'
;MRKLLDKYYFTITFATILILFAFPMTDIFTTNLLFYSILFLEVLFGTFVVEMILNKRNTLQQKAKKFCVSLLPINAIIIVVFFVFIM
;
A
#
# COMPACT_ATOMS: atom_id res chain seq x y z
N MET A 1 -17.51 13.67 3.58
CA MET A 1 -16.66 12.94 2.60
C MET A 1 -15.33 13.63 2.32
N ARG A 2 -15.29 14.92 1.93
CA ARG A 2 -14.04 15.62 1.56
C ARG A 2 -12.92 15.54 2.62
N LYS A 3 -13.24 15.79 3.89
CA LYS A 3 -12.29 15.67 5.02
C LYS A 3 -11.71 14.26 5.22
N LEU A 4 -12.46 13.21 4.86
CA LEU A 4 -11.97 11.82 4.96
C LEU A 4 -11.07 11.48 3.76
N LEU A 5 -11.45 11.94 2.57
CA LEU A 5 -10.64 11.80 1.35
C LEU A 5 -9.30 12.51 1.49
N ASP A 6 -9.27 13.74 2.01
CA ASP A 6 -8.00 14.47 2.23
C ASP A 6 -7.13 13.79 3.31
N LYS A 7 -7.78 13.18 4.30
CA LYS A 7 -7.10 12.50 5.41
C LYS A 7 -6.45 11.18 4.97
N TYR A 8 -7.12 10.42 4.11
CA TYR A 8 -6.65 9.11 3.63
C TYR A 8 -6.24 9.14 2.15
N TYR A 9 -5.92 10.32 1.64
CA TYR A 9 -5.61 10.55 0.24
C TYR A 9 -4.54 9.59 -0.27
N PHE A 10 -3.44 9.43 0.49
CA PHE A 10 -2.32 8.62 0.05
C PHE A 10 -2.64 7.13 0.07
N THR A 11 -3.33 6.62 1.11
CA THR A 11 -3.78 5.22 1.19
C THR A 11 -4.72 4.91 0.03
N ILE A 12 -5.67 5.79 -0.27
CA ILE A 12 -6.62 5.58 -1.36
C ILE A 12 -5.90 5.57 -2.71
N THR A 13 -5.02 6.54 -2.96
CA THR A 13 -4.23 6.57 -4.20
C THR A 13 -3.37 5.31 -4.36
N PHE A 14 -2.70 4.87 -3.30
CA PHE A 14 -1.86 3.68 -3.34
C PHE A 14 -2.67 2.41 -3.57
N ALA A 15 -3.83 2.29 -2.94
CA ALA A 15 -4.77 1.19 -3.15
C ALA A 15 -5.27 1.14 -4.59
N THR A 16 -5.61 2.28 -5.18
CA THR A 16 -6.04 2.37 -6.59
C THR A 16 -4.92 1.93 -7.52
N ILE A 17 -3.68 2.38 -7.28
CA ILE A 17 -2.50 1.95 -8.06
C ILE A 17 -2.32 0.44 -7.95
N LEU A 18 -2.33 -0.12 -6.73
CA LEU A 18 -2.21 -1.57 -6.52
C LEU A 18 -3.26 -2.37 -7.28
N ILE A 19 -4.53 -1.96 -7.23
CA ILE A 19 -5.62 -2.64 -7.94
C ILE A 19 -5.42 -2.56 -9.46
N LEU A 20 -5.03 -1.39 -9.98
CA LEU A 20 -4.79 -1.20 -11.41
C LEU A 20 -3.61 -2.03 -11.91
N PHE A 21 -2.52 -2.10 -11.15
CA PHE A 21 -1.33 -2.88 -11.53
C PHE A 21 -1.46 -4.37 -11.23
N ALA A 22 -2.34 -4.79 -10.32
CA ALA A 22 -2.64 -6.19 -10.09
C ALA A 22 -3.23 -6.86 -11.34
N PHE A 23 -4.08 -6.14 -12.09
CA PHE A 23 -4.77 -6.66 -13.27
C PHE A 23 -3.82 -7.19 -14.39
N PRO A 24 -2.77 -6.45 -14.80
CA PRO A 24 -1.80 -6.94 -15.79
C PRO A 24 -0.70 -7.82 -15.19
N MET A 25 -0.39 -7.72 -13.90
CA MET A 25 0.72 -8.46 -13.28
C MET A 25 0.32 -9.83 -12.73
N THR A 26 -0.97 -10.05 -12.48
CA THR A 26 -1.48 -11.34 -12.04
C THR A 26 -2.30 -11.96 -13.16
N ASP A 27 -2.05 -13.22 -13.47
CA ASP A 27 -3.06 -14.01 -14.16
C ASP A 27 -4.24 -14.11 -13.16
N ILE A 28 -5.35 -13.44 -13.48
CA ILE A 28 -6.52 -13.22 -12.61
C ILE A 28 -7.12 -14.53 -12.06
N PHE A 29 -6.74 -15.67 -12.65
CA PHE A 29 -7.14 -17.03 -12.30
C PHE A 29 -5.98 -17.93 -11.84
N THR A 30 -4.85 -17.37 -11.41
CA THR A 30 -3.74 -18.16 -10.85
C THR A 30 -4.10 -18.84 -9.53
N THR A 31 -3.42 -19.96 -9.25
CA THR A 31 -3.53 -20.80 -8.05
C THR A 31 -3.27 -20.03 -6.74
N ASN A 32 -2.66 -18.85 -6.80
CA ASN A 32 -2.17 -18.10 -5.64
C ASN A 32 -2.96 -16.82 -5.32
N LEU A 33 -4.20 -16.68 -5.81
CA LEU A 33 -5.08 -15.53 -5.54
C LEU A 33 -5.13 -15.16 -4.04
N LEU A 34 -5.14 -16.16 -3.16
CA LEU A 34 -5.16 -15.98 -1.71
C LEU A 34 -3.89 -15.27 -1.21
N PHE A 35 -2.71 -15.68 -1.68
CA PHE A 35 -1.43 -15.02 -1.34
C PHE A 35 -1.38 -13.58 -1.84
N TYR A 36 -1.81 -13.33 -3.07
CA TYR A 36 -1.89 -11.96 -3.61
C TYR A 36 -2.87 -11.08 -2.81
N SER A 37 -3.99 -11.65 -2.35
CA SER A 37 -4.97 -10.95 -1.50
C SER A 37 -4.40 -10.62 -0.13
N ILE A 38 -3.64 -11.53 0.48
CA ILE A 38 -2.95 -11.28 1.77
C ILE A 38 -1.92 -10.15 1.60
N LEU A 39 -1.09 -10.22 0.56
CA LEU A 39 -0.10 -9.18 0.27
C LEU A 39 -0.78 -7.82 0.07
N PHE A 40 -1.88 -7.78 -0.68
CA PHE A 40 -2.66 -6.56 -0.87
C PHE A 40 -3.18 -5.98 0.45
N LEU A 41 -3.74 -6.81 1.32
CA LEU A 41 -4.20 -6.40 2.65
C LEU A 41 -3.06 -5.88 3.53
N GLU A 42 -1.90 -6.53 3.47
CA GLU A 42 -0.70 -6.10 4.20
C GLU A 42 -0.24 -4.70 3.75
N VAL A 43 -0.17 -4.45 2.44
CA VAL A 43 0.21 -3.12 1.91
C VAL A 43 -0.82 -2.07 2.30
N LEU A 44 -2.11 -2.38 2.16
CA LEU A 44 -3.21 -1.48 2.55
C LEU A 44 -3.16 -1.14 4.04
N PHE A 45 -2.97 -2.13 4.89
CA PHE A 45 -2.90 -1.91 6.32
C PHE A 45 -1.66 -1.10 6.71
N GLY A 46 -0.49 -1.42 6.14
CA GLY A 46 0.75 -0.68 6.37
C GLY A 46 0.63 0.79 5.97
N THR A 47 0.12 1.05 4.75
CA THR A 47 -0.11 2.42 4.27
C THR A 47 -1.12 3.18 5.13
N PHE A 48 -2.21 2.53 5.52
CA PHE A 48 -3.23 3.13 6.38
C PHE A 48 -2.68 3.54 7.76
N VAL A 49 -1.93 2.66 8.41
CA VAL A 49 -1.32 2.94 9.73
C VAL A 49 -0.31 4.07 9.62
N VAL A 50 0.58 4.05 8.62
CA VAL A 50 1.54 5.13 8.37
C VAL A 50 0.82 6.45 8.14
N GLU A 51 -0.24 6.46 7.33
CA GLU A 51 -0.99 7.68 7.05
C GLU A 51 -1.70 8.21 8.31
N MET A 52 -2.25 7.32 9.13
CA MET A 52 -2.88 7.70 10.40
C MET A 52 -1.89 8.35 11.37
N ILE A 53 -0.67 7.81 11.48
CA ILE A 53 0.40 8.36 12.31
C ILE A 53 0.81 9.75 11.78
N LEU A 54 1.02 9.86 10.46
CA LEU A 54 1.51 11.11 9.85
C LEU A 54 0.47 12.23 9.85
N ASN A 55 -0.82 11.89 9.78
CA ASN A 55 -1.94 12.84 9.84
C ASN A 55 -1.98 13.68 11.13
N LYS A 56 -1.47 13.15 12.24
CA LYS A 56 -1.52 13.86 13.54
C LYS A 56 -0.49 14.97 13.68
N ARG A 57 0.58 14.96 12.88
CA ARG A 57 1.80 15.75 13.18
C ARG A 57 2.41 16.52 12.00
N ASN A 58 1.86 16.42 10.78
CA ASN A 58 2.55 16.95 9.60
C ASN A 58 1.58 17.69 8.66
N THR A 59 2.10 18.73 7.99
CA THR A 59 1.45 19.37 6.84
C THR A 59 1.46 18.44 5.63
N LEU A 60 0.64 18.72 4.61
CA LEU A 60 0.46 17.83 3.44
C LEU A 60 1.78 17.48 2.73
N GLN A 61 2.67 18.46 2.53
CA GLN A 61 3.99 18.24 1.90
C GLN A 61 4.92 17.38 2.78
N GLN A 62 4.99 17.66 4.08
CA GLN A 62 5.81 16.87 5.00
C GLN A 62 5.28 15.44 5.14
N LYS A 63 3.97 15.28 5.09
CA LYS A 63 3.29 13.98 5.05
C LYS A 63 3.72 13.20 3.81
N ALA A 64 3.68 13.80 2.62
CA ALA A 64 4.09 13.12 1.37
C ALA A 64 5.55 12.60 1.45
N LYS A 65 6.48 13.44 1.90
CA LYS A 65 7.90 13.06 2.03
C LYS A 65 8.11 11.92 3.01
N LYS A 66 7.50 12.01 4.21
CA LYS A 66 7.62 10.98 5.24
C LYS A 66 6.89 9.70 4.87
N PHE A 67 5.76 9.80 4.18
CA PHE A 67 4.99 8.66 3.70
C PHE A 67 5.81 7.83 2.72
N CYS A 68 6.50 8.49 1.77
CA CYS A 68 7.37 7.82 0.81
C CYS A 68 8.53 7.07 1.48
N VAL A 69 9.20 7.70 2.45
CA VAL A 69 10.28 7.05 3.22
C VAL A 69 9.76 5.89 4.07
N SER A 70 8.58 6.03 4.68
CA SER A 70 7.98 4.99 5.53
C SER A 70 7.48 3.79 4.72
N LEU A 71 7.19 3.98 3.42
CA LEU A 71 6.80 2.92 2.51
C LEU A 71 7.96 2.05 2.04
N LEU A 72 9.18 2.57 2.01
CA LEU A 72 10.37 1.81 1.60
C LEU A 72 10.54 0.49 2.35
N PRO A 73 10.52 0.45 3.70
CA PRO A 73 10.65 -0.81 4.44
C PRO A 73 9.47 -1.76 4.20
N ILE A 74 8.24 -1.23 4.06
CA ILE A 74 7.04 -2.03 3.76
C ILE A 74 7.20 -2.72 2.40
N ASN A 75 7.59 -1.95 1.37
CA ASN A 75 7.81 -2.48 0.02
C ASN A 75 8.98 -3.47 -0.03
N ALA A 76 10.04 -3.25 0.74
CA ALA A 76 11.16 -4.19 0.84
C ALA A 76 10.71 -5.54 1.42
N ILE A 77 9.89 -5.53 2.48
CA ILE A 77 9.31 -6.75 3.07
C ILE A 77 8.45 -7.48 2.03
N ILE A 78 7.58 -6.76 1.32
CA ILE A 78 6.71 -7.32 0.28
C ILE A 78 7.53 -8.00 -0.82
N ILE A 79 8.61 -7.37 -1.30
CA ILE A 79 9.49 -7.97 -2.32
C ILE A 79 10.13 -9.25 -1.79
N VAL A 80 10.62 -9.25 -0.54
CA VAL A 80 11.22 -10.44 0.08
C VAL A 80 10.20 -11.57 0.21
N VAL A 81 8.99 -11.28 0.70
CA VAL A 81 7.91 -12.28 0.82
C VAL A 81 7.53 -12.82 -0.56
N PHE A 82 7.39 -11.95 -1.56
CA PHE A 82 7.11 -12.38 -2.93
C PHE A 82 8.19 -13.33 -3.47
N PHE A 83 9.47 -13.00 -3.28
CA PHE A 83 10.58 -13.82 -3.77
C PHE A 83 10.71 -15.17 -3.04
N VAL A 84 10.37 -15.24 -1.75
CA VAL A 84 10.49 -16.48 -0.96
C VAL A 84 9.31 -17.43 -1.17
N PHE A 85 8.09 -16.89 -1.37
CA PHE A 85 6.86 -17.68 -1.36
C PHE A 85 6.19 -17.85 -2.73
N ILE A 86 6.51 -17.01 -3.73
CA ILE A 86 5.83 -17.04 -5.04
C ILE A 86 6.79 -17.38 -6.19
N MET A 87 8.03 -16.91 -6.16
CA MET A 87 9.06 -17.21 -7.18
C MET A 87 9.78 -18.53 -6.87
#